data_AF-A0A6H9YYR8-F1
#
_entry.id   AF-A0A6H9YYR8-F1
#
_cell.length_a   1.000
_cell.length_b   1.000
_cell.length_c   1.000
_cell.angle_alpha   90.00
_cell.angle_beta   90.00
_cell.angle_gamma   90.00
#
_symmetry.space_group_name_H-M   'P 1'
#
loop_
_entity.id
_entity.type
_entity.pdbx_description
1 polymer ?
#
loop_
_entity_poly.entity_id
_entity_poly.type
_entity_poly.pdbx_seq_one_letter_code
_entity_poly.pdbx_strand_id
1 'polypeptide(L)'
;MLIVTTDGLAGYEIRSVLGEVLGVAVQTDQGLPSGQSSSSATFRVTGEQPGVGLAATRREAVDRLGQEAHRKGANAVVGMCFDTVQLAGGGHEVCAYGTAVWAEAAKSVAAQPQSATMPKQSGQPAPQPGGPPMAARNLTIGLHDRPR
;
A
#
# COMPACT_ATOMS: atom_id res chain seq x y z
N MET A 1 2.98 15.20 8.35
CA MET A 1 2.98 14.67 6.96
C MET A 1 2.95 13.15 7.06
N LEU A 2 2.29 12.45 6.13
CA LEU A 2 2.23 10.97 6.16
C LEU A 2 3.48 10.38 5.48
N ILE A 3 4.22 9.51 6.15
CA ILE A 3 5.41 8.84 5.57
C ILE A 3 5.23 7.35 5.80
N VAL A 4 5.25 6.56 4.71
CA VAL A 4 5.03 5.11 4.76
C VAL A 4 6.09 4.36 3.95
N THR A 5 6.35 3.12 4.36
CA THR A 5 7.22 2.19 3.65
C THR A 5 6.52 1.46 2.50
N THR A 6 5.19 1.56 2.41
CA THR A 6 4.38 0.98 1.32
C THR A 6 4.36 1.89 0.10
N ASP A 7 4.29 1.30 -1.10
CA ASP A 7 4.20 2.06 -2.36
C ASP A 7 2.85 2.77 -2.54
N GLY A 8 1.80 2.25 -1.88
CA GLY A 8 0.44 2.78 -1.90
C GLY A 8 -0.04 3.25 -0.53
N LEU A 9 -1.12 4.03 -0.54
CA LEU A 9 -1.78 4.59 0.64
C LEU A 9 -3.22 4.08 0.74
N ALA A 10 -3.47 3.09 1.60
CA ALA A 10 -4.81 2.53 1.76
C ALA A 10 -5.81 3.60 2.27
N GLY A 11 -6.95 3.75 1.58
CA GLY A 11 -7.93 4.80 1.87
C GLY A 11 -7.59 6.17 1.27
N TYR A 12 -6.53 6.27 0.47
CA TYR A 12 -6.14 7.49 -0.27
C TYR A 12 -5.95 7.19 -1.76
N GLU A 13 -6.04 8.23 -2.58
CA GLU A 13 -5.74 8.22 -4.00
C GLU A 13 -4.57 9.19 -4.26
N ILE A 14 -3.49 8.69 -4.86
CA ILE A 14 -2.33 9.52 -5.24
C ILE A 14 -2.71 10.30 -6.51
N ARG A 15 -2.77 11.63 -6.40
CA ARG A 15 -3.09 12.55 -7.51
C ARG A 15 -1.86 12.87 -8.35
N SER A 16 -0.72 13.11 -7.68
CA SER A 16 0.51 13.58 -8.31
C SER A 16 1.73 13.00 -7.62
N VAL A 17 2.74 12.63 -8.41
CA VAL A 17 4.09 12.32 -7.94
C VAL A 17 4.97 13.56 -8.12
N LEU A 18 5.72 13.92 -7.08
CA LEU A 18 6.50 15.16 -6.97
C LEU A 18 8.02 14.89 -6.97
N GLY A 19 8.42 13.66 -7.29
CA GLY A 19 9.81 13.21 -7.36
C GLY A 19 10.29 12.47 -6.12
N GLU A 20 11.55 12.04 -6.16
CA GLU A 20 12.29 11.49 -5.03
C GLU A 20 12.49 12.52 -3.91
N VAL A 21 12.69 12.07 -2.68
CA VAL A 21 13.12 12.90 -1.54
C VAL A 21 14.10 12.14 -0.67
N LEU A 22 14.99 12.89 0.00
CA LEU A 22 16.15 12.41 0.73
C LEU A 22 16.27 13.12 2.08
N GLY A 23 16.68 12.38 3.10
CA GLY A 23 16.94 12.91 4.43
C GLY A 23 18.12 12.19 5.06
N VAL A 24 19.27 12.87 5.12
CA VAL A 24 20.50 12.32 5.67
C VAL A 24 20.75 12.89 7.07
N ALA A 25 21.03 12.02 8.03
CA ALA A 25 21.52 12.39 9.36
C ALA A 25 22.73 11.53 9.72
N VAL A 26 23.72 12.11 10.41
CA VAL A 26 24.97 11.45 10.77
C VAL A 26 25.20 11.60 12.26
N GLN A 27 25.49 10.50 12.95
CA GLN A 27 25.96 10.52 14.33
C GLN A 27 27.41 10.08 14.37
N THR A 28 28.30 10.96 14.83
CA THR A 28 29.70 10.66 15.10
C THR A 28 29.92 10.34 16.58
N ASP A 29 30.83 9.42 16.89
CA ASP A 29 31.15 9.03 18.28
C ASP A 29 31.94 10.14 19.03
N GLN A 30 32.65 10.99 18.29
CA GLN A 30 33.53 12.06 18.81
C GLN A 30 32.82 13.23 19.51
N GLY A 31 31.52 13.11 19.81
CA GLY A 31 30.67 14.19 20.33
C GLY A 31 30.35 14.17 21.83
N LEU A 32 30.71 13.11 22.57
CA LEU A 32 30.47 13.08 24.02
C LEU A 32 31.57 13.84 24.77
N PRO A 33 31.28 14.97 25.45
CA PRO A 33 32.23 15.51 26.41
C PRO A 33 32.42 14.49 27.54
N SER A 34 33.67 14.10 27.77
CA SER A 34 34.09 13.19 28.83
C SER A 34 33.85 13.81 30.21
N GLY A 35 32.61 13.75 30.69
CA GLY A 35 32.19 14.48 31.90
C GLY A 35 30.83 14.10 32.52
N GLN A 36 30.12 13.09 32.02
CA GLN A 36 28.88 12.58 32.64
C GLN A 36 28.99 11.08 32.93
N SER A 37 29.75 10.76 33.98
CA SER A 37 29.76 9.43 34.60
C SER A 37 28.43 9.16 35.31
N SER A 38 27.40 8.70 34.58
CA SER A 38 26.19 8.16 35.20
C SER A 38 26.45 6.73 35.66
N SER A 39 26.99 6.61 36.88
CA SER A 39 27.18 5.34 37.56
C SER A 39 25.84 4.75 38.02
N SER A 40 25.15 4.00 37.15
CA SER A 40 24.02 3.15 37.53
C SER A 40 24.27 1.71 37.08
N ALA A 41 25.07 1.00 37.88
CA ALA A 41 25.38 -0.41 37.69
C ALA A 41 24.20 -1.33 38.06
N THR A 42 23.15 -1.38 37.23
CA THR A 42 22.08 -2.37 37.36
C THR A 42 21.57 -2.81 35.98
N PHE A 43 21.35 -4.13 35.82
CA PHE A 43 20.59 -4.74 34.72
C PHE A 43 21.24 -4.79 33.32
N ARG A 44 22.39 -5.48 33.21
CA ARG A 44 22.81 -6.09 31.93
C ARG A 44 22.06 -7.41 31.71
N VAL A 45 20.88 -7.32 31.09
CA VAL A 45 20.08 -8.48 30.65
C VAL A 45 19.73 -8.31 29.18
N THR A 46 20.03 -9.35 28.39
CA THR A 46 19.79 -9.48 26.94
C THR A 46 20.70 -8.63 26.04
N GLY A 47 21.36 -9.31 25.09
CA GLY A 47 22.49 -8.80 24.30
C GLY A 47 22.16 -7.93 23.09
N GLU A 48 21.15 -7.07 23.15
CA GLU A 48 20.96 -5.97 22.20
C GLU A 48 20.98 -4.63 22.92
N GLN A 49 22.14 -3.96 22.89
CA GLN A 49 22.16 -2.50 23.07
C GLN A 49 21.90 -1.87 21.69
N PRO A 50 20.72 -1.31 21.41
CA PRO A 50 20.56 -0.45 20.25
C PRO A 50 21.58 0.69 20.38
N GLY A 51 22.47 0.82 19.38
CA GLY A 51 23.60 1.76 19.42
C GLY A 51 23.13 3.15 19.85
N VAL A 52 23.74 3.68 20.92
CA VAL A 52 23.25 4.85 21.65
C VAL A 52 23.11 6.05 20.72
N GLY A 53 21.89 6.35 20.30
CA GLY A 53 21.54 7.46 19.40
C GLY A 53 21.06 7.07 18.00
N LEU A 54 21.20 5.81 17.54
CA LEU A 54 20.77 5.41 16.19
C LEU A 54 19.26 5.59 15.94
N ALA A 55 18.44 5.45 16.98
CA ALA A 55 17.01 5.79 16.92
C ALA A 55 16.74 7.30 16.80
N ALA A 56 17.63 8.16 17.30
CA ALA A 56 17.55 9.61 17.13
C ALA A 56 18.02 10.01 15.71
N THR A 57 19.14 9.46 15.22
CA THR A 57 19.63 9.66 13.84
C THR A 57 18.56 9.28 12.81
N ARG A 58 17.87 8.14 13.00
CA ARG A 58 16.75 7.72 12.14
C ARG A 58 15.58 8.70 12.15
N ARG A 59 15.24 9.27 13.31
CA ARG A 59 14.17 10.29 13.41
C ARG A 59 14.57 11.56 12.68
N GLU A 60 15.79 12.05 12.90
CA GLU A 60 16.29 13.24 12.21
C GLU A 60 16.35 13.05 10.69
N ALA A 61 16.77 11.88 10.20
CA ALA A 61 16.72 11.54 8.78
C ALA A 61 15.29 11.62 8.21
N VAL A 62 14.29 11.07 8.92
CA VAL A 62 12.88 11.14 8.52
C VAL A 62 12.32 12.57 8.60
N ASP A 63 12.71 13.36 9.59
CA ASP A 63 12.30 14.77 9.70
C ASP A 63 12.88 15.62 8.56
N ARG A 64 14.15 15.39 8.18
CA ARG A 64 14.81 16.07 7.05
C ARG A 64 14.17 15.69 5.71
N LEU A 65 13.89 14.40 5.49
CA LEU A 65 13.12 13.89 4.35
C LEU A 65 11.72 14.53 4.30
N GLY A 66 11.06 14.65 5.45
CA GLY A 66 9.75 15.30 5.57
C GLY A 66 9.76 16.79 5.23
N GLN A 67 10.81 17.51 5.63
CA GLN A 67 11.02 18.91 5.26
C GLN A 67 11.26 19.06 3.75
N GLU A 68 12.02 18.16 3.11
CA GLU A 68 12.21 18.20 1.65
C GLU A 68 10.91 17.96 0.90
N ALA A 69 10.15 16.93 1.27
CA ALA A 69 8.84 16.64 0.69
C ALA A 69 7.88 17.83 0.83
N HIS A 70 7.86 18.48 2.01
CA HIS A 70 7.07 19.68 2.22
C HIS A 70 7.51 20.85 1.32
N ARG A 71 8.82 21.06 1.11
CA ARG A 71 9.34 22.06 0.14
C ARG A 71 8.92 21.75 -1.31
N LYS A 72 8.76 20.48 -1.68
CA LYS A 72 8.22 20.07 -2.99
C LYS A 72 6.69 20.17 -3.10
N GLY A 73 6.01 20.63 -2.04
CA GLY A 73 4.55 20.75 -1.99
C GLY A 73 3.81 19.43 -1.72
N ALA A 74 4.53 18.38 -1.29
CA ALA A 74 3.94 17.08 -1.00
C ALA A 74 3.21 17.05 0.35
N ASN A 75 2.21 16.18 0.46
CA ASN A 75 1.49 15.90 1.70
C ASN A 75 1.75 14.49 2.25
N ALA A 76 2.36 13.62 1.45
CA ALA A 76 2.83 12.30 1.86
C ALA A 76 4.14 11.88 1.17
N VAL A 77 4.80 10.86 1.72
CA VAL A 77 5.91 10.13 1.11
C VAL A 77 5.60 8.63 1.15
N VAL A 78 5.77 7.95 0.01
CA VAL A 78 5.56 6.51 -0.17
C VAL A 78 6.86 5.79 -0.53
N GLY A 79 6.88 4.47 -0.37
CA GLY A 79 8.07 3.65 -0.64
C GLY A 79 9.28 4.02 0.22
N MET A 80 9.07 4.56 1.42
CA MET A 80 10.16 5.03 2.27
C MET A 80 11.07 3.87 2.70
N CYS A 81 12.38 4.05 2.51
CA CYS A 81 13.41 3.10 2.89
C CYS A 81 14.55 3.82 3.65
N PHE A 82 15.35 3.03 4.37
CA PHE A 82 16.59 3.50 5.00
C PHE A 82 17.79 2.80 4.38
N ASP A 83 18.83 3.59 4.08
CA ASP A 83 20.21 3.11 3.98
C ASP A 83 20.98 3.51 5.25
N THR A 84 22.03 2.77 5.61
CA THR A 84 22.85 3.04 6.80
C THR A 84 24.30 2.62 6.56
N VAL A 85 25.22 3.58 6.66
CA VAL A 85 26.66 3.40 6.41
C VAL A 85 27.44 3.67 7.69
N GLN A 86 28.35 2.76 8.05
CA GLN A 86 29.27 2.96 9.17
C GLN A 86 30.44 3.86 8.73
N LEU A 87 30.73 4.93 9.46
CA LEU A 87 31.81 5.86 9.10
C LEU A 87 33.18 5.34 9.52
N ALA A 88 34.17 5.53 8.64
CA ALA A 88 35.58 5.28 8.95
C ALA A 88 36.08 6.32 9.97
N GLY A 89 36.12 5.91 11.24
CA GLY A 89 36.38 6.79 12.39
C GLY A 89 35.38 6.64 13.54
N GLY A 90 34.29 5.88 13.33
CA GLY A 90 33.27 5.62 14.34
C GLY A 90 32.02 6.49 14.16
N GLY A 91 30.87 5.91 14.51
CA GLY A 91 29.55 6.49 14.20
C GLY A 91 28.95 5.98 12.89
N HIS A 92 27.72 6.42 12.61
CA HIS A 92 26.88 5.95 11.51
C HIS A 92 26.16 7.10 10.82
N GLU A 93 26.04 6.98 9.50
CA GLU A 93 25.18 7.79 8.64
C GLU A 93 23.90 7.01 8.36
N VAL A 94 22.76 7.69 8.43
CA VAL A 94 21.45 7.16 8.05
C VAL A 94 20.87 8.04 6.96
N CYS A 95 20.57 7.45 5.80
CA CYS A 95 19.83 8.10 4.73
C CYS A 95 18.41 7.53 4.69
N ALA A 96 17.41 8.34 4.98
CA ALA A 96 16.03 8.05 4.62
C ALA A 96 15.78 8.52 3.18
N TYR A 97 15.10 7.73 2.36
CA TYR A 97 14.69 8.13 1.01
C TYR A 97 13.31 7.58 0.67
N GLY A 98 12.63 8.19 -0.31
CA GLY A 98 11.30 7.75 -0.77
C GLY A 98 10.76 8.63 -1.89
N THR A 99 9.50 8.44 -2.26
CA THR A 99 8.82 9.22 -3.31
C THR A 99 7.81 10.19 -2.69
N ALA A 100 7.98 11.48 -2.93
CA ALA A 100 7.06 12.52 -2.48
C ALA A 100 5.82 12.58 -3.36
N VAL A 101 4.64 12.64 -2.76
CA VAL A 101 3.34 12.60 -3.46
C VAL A 101 2.33 13.58 -2.88
N TRP A 102 1.36 13.96 -3.70
CA TRP A 102 0.09 14.54 -3.25
C TRP A 102 -0.99 13.46 -3.29
N ALA A 103 -1.54 13.13 -2.13
CA ALA A 103 -2.61 12.15 -1.99
C ALA A 103 -3.86 12.76 -1.34
N GLU A 104 -5.04 12.32 -1.76
CA GLU A 104 -6.33 12.75 -1.22
C GLU A 104 -7.07 11.56 -0.63
N ALA A 105 -7.93 11.79 0.38
CA ALA A 105 -8.74 10.71 0.94
C ALA A 105 -9.67 10.14 -0.16
N ALA A 106 -9.60 8.83 -0.38
CA ALA A 106 -10.44 8.16 -1.36
C ALA A 106 -11.90 8.27 -0.90
N LYS A 107 -12.78 8.76 -1.78
CA LYS A 107 -14.22 8.78 -1.49
C LYS A 107 -14.68 7.34 -1.31
N SER A 108 -15.07 6.98 -0.09
CA SER A 108 -15.76 5.72 0.14
C SER A 108 -17.02 5.71 -0.70
N VAL A 109 -17.11 4.78 -1.64
CA VAL A 109 -18.38 4.45 -2.29
C VAL A 109 -19.22 3.79 -1.21
N ALA A 110 -19.96 4.61 -0.45
CA ALA A 110 -21.01 4.14 0.44
C ALA A 110 -21.88 3.19 -0.39
N ALA A 111 -21.98 1.93 0.07
CA ALA A 111 -22.57 0.86 -0.72
C ALA A 111 -23.94 1.30 -1.26
N GLN A 112 -24.02 1.51 -2.57
CA GLN A 112 -25.31 1.75 -3.20
C GLN A 112 -26.15 0.50 -2.89
N PRO A 113 -27.31 0.63 -2.21
CA PRO A 113 -28.19 -0.50 -2.06
C PRO A 113 -28.59 -0.91 -3.47
N GLN A 114 -28.14 -2.10 -3.90
CA GLN A 114 -28.51 -2.65 -5.19
C GLN A 114 -30.02 -2.82 -5.17
N SER A 115 -30.73 -1.88 -5.81
CA SER A 115 -32.17 -1.93 -5.97
C SER A 115 -32.48 -3.13 -6.85
N ALA A 116 -32.82 -4.24 -6.18
CA ALA A 116 -33.11 -5.53 -6.78
C ALA A 116 -34.27 -5.39 -7.78
N THR A 117 -33.93 -5.10 -9.02
CA THR A 117 -34.87 -4.93 -10.11
C THR A 117 -35.28 -6.31 -10.57
N MET A 118 -36.22 -6.93 -9.84
CA MET A 118 -36.84 -8.18 -10.27
C MET A 118 -37.43 -7.97 -11.67
N PRO A 119 -37.03 -8.77 -12.68
CA PRO A 119 -37.74 -8.77 -13.94
C PRO A 119 -39.15 -9.34 -13.70
N LYS A 120 -40.17 -8.49 -13.87
CA LYS A 120 -41.57 -8.96 -13.89
C LYS A 120 -41.72 -9.95 -15.05
N GLN A 121 -41.94 -11.23 -14.74
CA GLN A 121 -42.46 -12.18 -15.73
C GLN A 121 -43.83 -11.68 -16.21
N SER A 122 -43.88 -11.18 -17.44
CA SER A 122 -45.12 -10.93 -18.16
C SER A 122 -45.81 -12.27 -18.45
N GLY A 123 -47.09 -12.36 -18.16
CA GLY A 123 -47.82 -13.63 -18.13
C GLY A 123 -47.93 -14.35 -19.47
N GLN A 124 -47.96 -15.68 -19.42
CA GLN A 124 -48.40 -16.52 -20.53
C GLN A 124 -49.90 -16.28 -20.83
N PRO A 125 -50.31 -16.10 -22.09
CA PRO A 125 -51.72 -16.22 -22.48
C PRO A 125 -52.16 -17.69 -22.45
N ALA A 126 -53.40 -17.94 -22.04
CA ALA A 126 -53.98 -19.28 -22.02
C ALA A 126 -54.21 -19.85 -23.44
N PRO A 127 -54.05 -21.18 -23.65
CA PRO A 127 -54.32 -21.79 -24.95
C PRO A 127 -55.82 -21.92 -25.24
N GLN A 128 -56.24 -21.49 -26.43
CA GLN A 128 -57.60 -21.71 -26.95
C GLN A 128 -57.69 -23.09 -27.65
N PRO A 129 -58.85 -23.76 -27.63
CA PRO A 129 -58.99 -25.12 -28.17
C PRO A 129 -59.44 -25.17 -29.65
N GLY A 130 -58.87 -26.12 -30.40
CA GLY A 130 -59.54 -26.74 -31.56
C GLY A 130 -59.00 -26.39 -32.96
N GLY A 131 -58.20 -27.29 -33.53
CA GLY A 131 -57.85 -27.33 -34.96
C GLY A 131 -57.09 -28.61 -35.33
N PRO A 132 -57.52 -29.39 -36.35
CA PRO A 132 -56.87 -30.65 -36.73
C PRO A 132 -55.55 -30.47 -37.51
N PRO A 133 -54.69 -31.51 -37.61
CA PRO A 133 -53.26 -31.33 -37.82
C PRO A 133 -52.82 -31.28 -39.29
N MET A 134 -51.80 -30.45 -39.58
CA MET A 134 -51.09 -30.44 -40.86
C MET A 134 -49.72 -31.11 -40.75
N ALA A 135 -49.67 -32.34 -41.23
CA ALA A 135 -48.53 -33.09 -41.77
C ALA A 135 -47.12 -32.77 -41.21
N ALA A 136 -46.65 -33.64 -40.31
CA ALA A 136 -45.22 -33.79 -40.05
C ALA A 136 -44.50 -34.27 -41.34
N ARG A 137 -43.54 -33.49 -41.82
CA ARG A 137 -42.53 -33.93 -42.78
C ARG A 137 -41.17 -33.40 -42.37
N ASN A 138 -40.30 -34.31 -41.97
CA ASN A 138 -38.86 -34.33 -42.23
C ASN A 138 -38.27 -35.62 -41.66
N LEU A 139 -38.64 -36.76 -42.27
CA LEU A 139 -37.77 -37.93 -42.24
C LEU A 139 -36.67 -37.71 -43.28
N THR A 140 -35.44 -37.50 -42.82
CA THR A 140 -34.26 -37.88 -43.58
C THR A 140 -33.44 -38.82 -42.72
N ILE A 141 -33.36 -40.06 -43.19
CA ILE A 141 -32.68 -41.19 -42.59
C ILE A 141 -31.18 -40.91 -42.39
N GLY A 142 -30.64 -41.39 -41.27
CA GLY A 142 -29.24 -41.26 -40.90
C GLY A 142 -28.82 -42.22 -39.78
N LEU A 143 -29.32 -43.48 -39.80
CA LEU A 143 -28.67 -44.53 -39.02
C LEU A 143 -27.25 -44.76 -39.56
N HIS A 144 -26.28 -44.94 -38.66
CA HIS A 144 -25.50 -46.19 -38.52
C HIS A 144 -24.67 -46.21 -37.22
N ASP A 145 -24.49 -47.42 -36.67
CA ASP A 145 -24.19 -47.75 -35.26
C ASP A 145 -23.53 -49.17 -35.29
N ARG A 146 -22.49 -49.60 -34.56
CA ARG A 146 -21.81 -49.11 -33.33
C ARG A 146 -20.26 -48.94 -33.53
N PRO A 147 -19.30 -49.58 -32.79
CA PRO A 147 -17.99 -48.93 -32.51
C PRO A 147 -16.74 -49.79 -32.84
N ARG A 148 -15.54 -49.30 -32.50
CA ARG A 148 -14.42 -50.10 -31.96
C ARG A 148 -13.58 -49.24 -31.01
#